data_AF-A0AAD0TLM6-F1
#
_entry.id   AF-A0AAD0TLM6-F1
#
_cell.length_a   1.000
_cell.length_b   1.000
_cell.length_c   1.000
_cell.angle_alpha   90.00
_cell.angle_beta   90.00
_cell.angle_gamma   90.00
#
_symmetry.space_group_name_H-M   'P 1'
#
loop_
_entity.id
_entity.type
_entity.pdbx_description
1 polymer ?
#
loop_
_entity_poly.entity_id
_entity_poly.type
_entity_poly.pdbx_seq_one_letter_code
_entity_poly.pdbx_strand_id
1 'polypeptide(L)'
;MMSTNLTLLERKISNNLNCLYFVNHPVYRIQKDHQLVLAPEYGLAGNVTEIICDAQQRYHISFMARKEIVLTEKKVAKVTNNQLGQNTTQFLATLGYQLPTVQPLDDLTRPTTSTLLPSLDDLTEFPTDYTIIDCEFGALFQRSDTAKGVNWHIIESPGLRASIFQLSAIGFSHHTQTAPFFNRYFDNPNFLPDKKLAGLTETGLTTTAYEAQGAPLTILKAFIRQVLQPQLPLVFWDQTQDMKHIRLLLTHYYHQLTATEQQIVSRPVKIFDAQAYTNILINRGNHKTGSHDLPLNGLAALFNISNPRQHNAIWDVQTTELVMIKLAELTHQAPVITSIPQALTLPNNVVSAEARTEHVRTPSPTSQRASYAQVHQLRERGKTYREIAAATGFSISGVNYILKKARSIVTRSESV
;
A
#
# COMPACT_ATOMS: atom_id res chain seq x y z
N MET A 1 -2.62 37.38 19.49
CA MET A 1 -2.53 37.52 18.02
C MET A 1 -2.34 36.13 17.43
N MET A 2 -3.02 35.81 16.34
CA MET A 2 -2.94 34.49 15.70
C MET A 2 -1.60 34.31 14.97
N SER A 3 -1.14 33.07 14.88
CA SER A 3 0.04 32.68 14.12
C SER A 3 -0.14 33.01 12.64
N THR A 4 0.86 33.61 12.01
CA THR A 4 0.81 33.97 10.58
C THR A 4 1.61 32.96 9.78
N ASN A 5 0.97 32.29 8.83
CA ASN A 5 1.64 31.39 7.90
C ASN A 5 2.39 32.18 6.84
N LEU A 6 3.65 31.82 6.66
CA LEU A 6 4.55 32.43 5.70
C LEU A 6 4.84 31.43 4.59
N THR A 7 4.99 31.95 3.38
CA THR A 7 5.33 31.20 2.20
C THR A 7 6.85 31.06 2.07
N LEU A 8 7.60 32.11 2.41
CA LEU A 8 9.07 32.13 2.29
C LEU A 8 9.72 32.99 3.39
N LEU A 9 10.91 32.57 3.81
CA LEU A 9 11.76 33.26 4.78
C LEU A 9 13.23 33.22 4.36
N GLU A 10 13.88 34.37 4.36
CA GLU A 10 15.33 34.51 4.22
C GLU A 10 15.97 34.68 5.60
N ARG A 11 16.96 33.84 5.89
CA ARG A 11 17.75 33.87 7.12
C ARG A 11 19.13 34.44 6.88
N LYS A 12 19.52 35.39 7.74
CA LYS A 12 20.88 35.90 7.88
C LYS A 12 21.75 34.90 8.63
N ILE A 13 22.90 34.57 8.06
CA ILE A 13 23.92 33.76 8.74
C ILE A 13 25.22 34.57 8.81
N SER A 14 25.65 34.92 10.01
CA SER A 14 26.91 35.63 10.20
C SER A 14 28.07 34.83 9.60
N ASN A 15 28.92 35.51 8.81
CA ASN A 15 30.10 34.95 8.16
C ASN A 15 29.82 33.84 7.13
N ASN A 16 28.56 33.65 6.70
CA ASN A 16 28.19 32.72 5.64
C ASN A 16 27.15 33.36 4.70
N LEU A 17 26.85 32.67 3.60
CA LEU A 17 25.74 33.07 2.73
C LEU A 17 24.40 32.89 3.45
N ASN A 18 23.45 33.77 3.14
CA ASN A 18 22.10 33.67 3.68
C ASN A 18 21.41 32.41 3.14
N CYS A 19 20.48 31.87 3.92
CA CYS A 19 19.65 30.75 3.49
C CYS A 19 18.22 31.19 3.18
N LEU A 20 17.62 30.60 2.15
CA LEU A 20 16.23 30.76 1.79
C LEU A 20 15.45 29.49 2.16
N TYR A 21 14.42 29.67 2.96
CA TYR A 21 13.42 28.66 3.29
C TYR A 21 12.15 28.99 2.53
N PHE A 22 11.64 28.04 1.75
CA PHE A 22 10.47 28.24 0.91
C PHE A 22 9.61 26.98 0.99
N VAL A 23 8.35 27.15 1.37
CA VAL A 23 7.43 26.02 1.61
C VAL A 23 7.37 25.12 0.36
N ASN A 24 7.37 23.81 0.59
CA ASN A 24 7.42 22.73 -0.39
C ASN A 24 8.70 22.65 -1.23
N HIS A 25 9.79 23.31 -0.83
CA HIS A 25 11.06 23.29 -1.53
C HIS A 25 12.23 22.95 -0.59
N PRO A 26 13.36 22.46 -1.11
CA PRO A 26 14.58 22.30 -0.31
C PRO A 26 15.12 23.66 0.12
N VAL A 27 16.05 23.66 1.08
CA VAL A 27 16.71 24.88 1.55
C VAL A 27 17.77 25.31 0.55
N TYR A 28 17.78 26.60 0.21
CA TYR A 28 18.78 27.19 -0.68
C TYR A 28 19.73 28.11 0.09
N ARG A 29 20.97 28.21 -0.38
CA ARG A 29 21.89 29.34 -0.13
C ARG A 29 21.67 30.40 -1.20
N ILE A 30 21.70 31.66 -0.80
CA ILE A 30 21.60 32.81 -1.68
C ILE A 30 23.04 33.26 -2.00
N GLN A 31 23.43 33.10 -3.26
CA GLN A 31 24.70 33.58 -3.78
C GLN A 31 24.73 35.11 -3.86
N LYS A 32 25.92 35.69 -4.05
CA LYS A 32 26.11 37.15 -4.10
C LYS A 32 25.36 37.84 -5.25
N ASP A 33 25.05 37.10 -6.31
CA ASP A 33 24.27 37.53 -7.48
C ASP A 33 22.77 37.19 -7.36
N HIS A 34 22.31 36.81 -6.17
CA HIS A 34 20.95 36.35 -5.88
C HIS A 34 20.54 35.04 -6.57
N GLN A 35 21.50 34.28 -7.11
CA GLN A 35 21.24 32.90 -7.50
C GLN A 35 21.04 32.00 -6.28
N LEU A 36 20.07 31.10 -6.37
CA LEU A 36 19.79 30.10 -5.36
C LEU A 36 20.56 28.83 -5.68
N VAL A 37 21.29 28.30 -4.71
CA VAL A 37 21.99 27.01 -4.82
C VAL A 37 21.54 26.14 -3.65
N LEU A 38 21.39 24.83 -3.82
CA LEU A 38 21.03 23.95 -2.71
C LEU A 38 22.00 24.12 -1.53
N ALA A 39 21.46 24.21 -0.32
CA ALA A 39 22.26 24.33 0.89
C ALA A 39 22.68 22.92 1.38
N PRO A 40 23.93 22.48 1.15
CA PRO A 40 24.35 21.11 1.44
C PRO A 40 24.21 20.72 2.92
N GLU A 41 24.35 21.67 3.83
CA GLU A 41 24.15 21.49 5.28
C GLU A 41 22.67 21.20 5.67
N TYR A 42 21.76 21.33 4.70
CA TYR A 42 20.35 20.97 4.80
C TYR A 42 19.96 19.85 3.84
N GLY A 43 20.92 19.19 3.17
CA GLY A 43 20.64 18.15 2.16
C GLY A 43 19.80 16.98 2.66
N LEU A 44 19.87 16.69 3.97
CA LEU A 44 19.06 15.64 4.63
C LEU A 44 17.74 16.14 5.22
N ALA A 45 17.46 17.45 5.18
CA ALA A 45 16.28 18.02 5.80
C ALA A 45 14.98 17.74 5.02
N GLY A 46 15.10 17.35 3.75
CA GLY A 46 13.97 17.32 2.83
C GLY A 46 13.44 18.72 2.55
N ASN A 47 12.17 18.80 2.12
CA ASN A 47 11.52 20.07 1.85
C ASN A 47 11.09 20.78 3.14
N VAL A 48 11.06 22.10 3.11
CA VAL A 48 10.40 22.92 4.13
C VAL A 48 8.90 22.67 4.03
N THR A 49 8.27 22.23 5.11
CA THR A 49 6.84 21.88 5.11
C THR A 49 5.98 23.04 5.55
N GLU A 50 6.49 23.87 6.47
CA GLU A 50 5.72 24.98 7.05
C GLU A 50 6.65 26.07 7.56
N ILE A 51 6.19 27.33 7.49
CA ILE A 51 6.85 28.47 8.12
C ILE A 51 5.79 29.28 8.86
N ILE A 52 5.93 29.43 10.18
CA ILE A 52 4.98 30.16 11.02
C ILE A 52 5.69 31.27 11.79
N CYS A 53 5.11 32.46 11.83
CA CYS A 53 5.46 33.47 12.83
C CYS A 53 4.50 33.39 14.01
N ASP A 54 5.03 33.12 15.22
CA ASP A 54 4.24 33.04 16.44
C ASP A 54 3.94 34.42 17.07
N ALA A 55 3.11 34.42 18.11
CA ALA A 55 2.73 35.65 18.82
C ALA A 55 3.92 36.37 19.50
N GLN A 56 5.07 35.71 19.64
CA GLN A 56 6.31 36.24 20.23
C GLN A 56 7.31 36.69 19.14
N GLN A 57 6.88 36.79 17.88
CA GLN A 57 7.73 37.15 16.73
C GLN A 57 8.91 36.18 16.53
N ARG A 58 8.69 34.90 16.84
CA ARG A 58 9.62 33.82 16.52
C ARG A 58 9.13 33.10 15.28
N TYR A 59 10.06 32.82 14.39
CA TYR A 59 9.81 32.17 13.12
C TYR A 59 10.17 30.69 13.24
N HIS A 60 9.14 29.86 13.14
CA HIS A 60 9.20 28.42 13.22
C HIS A 60 9.26 27.86 11.80
N ILE A 61 10.28 27.06 11.50
CA ILE A 61 10.51 26.50 10.17
C ILE A 61 10.54 24.98 10.33
N SER A 62 9.51 24.33 9.79
CA SER A 62 9.34 22.89 9.83
C SER A 62 9.89 22.25 8.56
N PHE A 63 10.42 21.05 8.70
CA PHE A 63 11.01 20.28 7.60
C PHE A 63 10.39 18.89 7.55
N MET A 64 10.48 18.25 6.39
CA MET A 64 10.00 16.89 6.20
C MET A 64 10.81 15.86 7.02
N ALA A 65 12.13 16.03 7.13
CA ALA A 65 13.03 15.03 7.72
C ALA A 65 14.05 15.62 8.72
N ARG A 66 13.79 16.83 9.23
CA ARG A 66 14.65 17.51 10.21
C ARG A 66 13.82 18.17 11.29
N LYS A 67 14.38 18.23 12.50
CA LYS A 67 13.82 19.02 13.59
C LYS A 67 13.61 20.48 13.17
N GLU A 68 12.49 21.04 13.61
CA GLU A 68 12.13 22.42 13.44
C GLU A 68 13.28 23.37 13.81
N ILE A 69 13.40 24.47 13.07
CA ILE A 69 14.30 25.57 13.39
C ILE A 69 13.47 26.77 13.83
N VAL A 70 13.79 27.29 15.01
CA VAL A 70 13.19 28.52 15.54
C VAL A 70 14.19 29.66 15.39
N LEU A 71 13.79 30.73 14.71
CA LEU A 71 14.58 31.94 14.50
C LEU A 71 13.93 33.14 15.20
N THR A 72 14.78 34.04 15.68
CA THR A 72 14.35 35.37 16.12
C THR A 72 14.45 36.35 14.96
N GLU A 73 13.70 37.44 15.01
CA GLU A 73 13.67 38.49 13.99
C GLU A 73 15.07 38.99 13.57
N LYS A 74 16.02 39.09 14.52
CA LYS A 74 17.41 39.49 14.23
C LYS A 74 18.13 38.61 13.21
N LYS A 75 17.71 37.35 13.07
CA LYS A 75 18.27 36.38 12.12
C LYS A 75 17.49 36.32 10.80
N VAL A 76 16.47 37.15 10.63
CA VAL A 76 15.61 37.16 9.45
C VAL A 76 15.91 38.41 8.62
N ALA A 77 16.02 38.24 7.31
CA ALA A 77 16.20 39.35 6.36
C ALA A 77 14.89 39.73 5.68
N LYS A 78 14.13 38.73 5.26
CA LYS A 78 12.95 38.90 4.43
C LYS A 78 11.95 37.78 4.72
N VAL A 79 10.67 38.12 4.70
CA VAL A 79 9.56 37.16 4.78
C VAL A 79 8.47 37.54 3.79
N THR A 80 7.67 36.57 3.37
CA THR A 80 6.45 36.81 2.59
C THR A 80 5.41 35.75 2.91
N ASN A 81 4.14 36.15 2.90
CA ASN A 81 2.96 35.29 3.04
C ASN A 81 2.09 35.29 1.76
N ASN A 82 2.63 35.79 0.65
CA ASN A 82 1.90 35.85 -0.60
C ASN A 82 1.57 34.44 -1.10
N GLN A 83 0.30 34.21 -1.44
CA GLN A 83 -0.11 32.94 -2.03
C GLN A 83 0.49 32.78 -3.43
N LEU A 84 0.93 31.56 -3.75
CA LEU A 84 1.47 31.19 -5.05
C LEU A 84 0.33 31.16 -6.09
N GLY A 85 0.04 32.31 -6.71
CA GLY A 85 -0.87 32.39 -7.86
C GLY A 85 -0.19 32.17 -9.22
N GLN A 86 1.15 32.15 -9.27
CA GLN A 86 1.98 32.03 -10.47
C GLN A 86 2.98 30.86 -10.34
N ASN A 87 3.66 30.49 -11.43
CA ASN A 87 4.77 29.53 -11.41
C ASN A 87 5.86 29.98 -10.41
N THR A 88 6.34 29.07 -9.57
CA THR A 88 7.43 29.24 -8.59
C THR A 88 8.61 30.08 -9.09
N THR A 89 9.05 29.85 -10.33
CA THR A 89 10.22 30.55 -10.90
C THR A 89 9.92 32.04 -11.09
N GLN A 90 8.71 32.36 -11.59
CA GLN A 90 8.26 33.74 -11.75
C GLN A 90 8.06 34.41 -10.40
N PHE A 91 7.48 33.69 -9.43
CA PHE A 91 7.32 34.17 -8.06
C PHE A 91 8.68 34.54 -7.43
N LEU A 92 9.66 33.65 -7.48
CA LEU A 92 10.99 33.91 -6.94
C LEU A 92 11.71 35.05 -7.69
N ALA A 93 11.54 35.14 -9.01
CA ALA A 93 12.06 36.25 -9.82
C ALA A 93 11.46 37.61 -9.42
N THR A 94 10.14 37.69 -9.12
CA THR A 94 9.53 38.93 -8.60
C THR A 94 10.09 39.34 -7.23
N LEU A 95 10.64 38.38 -6.47
CA LEU A 95 11.32 38.63 -5.21
C LEU A 95 12.82 38.92 -5.36
N GLY A 96 13.34 38.95 -6.60
CA GLY A 96 14.74 39.20 -6.94
C GLY A 96 15.64 37.96 -6.88
N TYR A 97 15.08 36.76 -6.67
CA TYR A 97 15.85 35.51 -6.64
C TYR A 97 15.85 34.81 -7.99
N GLN A 98 16.98 34.20 -8.32
CA GLN A 98 17.12 33.38 -9.51
C GLN A 98 17.29 31.93 -9.08
N LEU A 99 16.30 31.07 -9.38
CA LEU A 99 16.54 29.63 -9.31
C LEU A 99 17.69 29.28 -10.26
N PRO A 100 18.55 28.32 -9.91
CA PRO A 100 19.66 27.96 -10.77
C PRO A 100 19.09 27.46 -12.10
N THR A 101 19.53 28.05 -13.21
CA THR A 101 19.33 27.50 -14.57
C THR A 101 20.17 26.25 -14.81
N VAL A 102 20.99 25.87 -13.82
CA VAL A 102 21.65 24.58 -13.76
C VAL A 102 20.84 23.69 -12.82
N GLN A 103 19.74 23.13 -13.35
CA GLN A 103 19.41 21.78 -12.93
C GLN A 103 20.66 20.93 -13.18
N PRO A 104 20.99 19.95 -12.33
CA PRO A 104 21.88 18.89 -12.79
C PRO A 104 21.33 18.45 -14.15
N LEU A 105 22.21 18.30 -15.14
CA LEU A 105 21.85 17.88 -16.49
C LEU A 105 21.02 16.55 -16.51
N ASP A 106 20.89 15.91 -15.35
CA ASP A 106 20.10 14.71 -15.07
C ASP A 106 18.59 14.93 -14.88
N ASP A 107 18.04 16.14 -14.65
CA ASP A 107 16.63 16.27 -14.21
C ASP A 107 15.61 16.74 -15.27
N LEU A 108 16.03 17.12 -16.48
CA LEU A 108 15.08 17.40 -17.59
C LEU A 108 14.81 16.18 -18.49
N THR A 109 15.61 15.13 -18.34
CA THR A 109 15.49 13.87 -19.10
C THR A 109 15.24 12.67 -18.20
N ARG A 110 15.19 12.83 -16.86
CA ARG A 110 14.80 11.73 -15.98
C ARG A 110 13.30 11.50 -16.12
N PRO A 111 12.87 10.33 -16.60
CA PRO A 111 11.46 9.99 -16.62
C PRO A 111 10.94 9.98 -15.18
N THR A 112 9.77 10.58 -14.95
CA THR A 112 9.06 10.40 -13.68
C THR A 112 8.72 8.93 -13.51
N THR A 113 8.57 8.45 -12.28
CA THR A 113 8.19 7.05 -12.00
C THR A 113 6.93 6.61 -12.75
N SER A 114 6.00 7.53 -13.01
CA SER A 114 4.78 7.30 -13.79
C SER A 114 4.98 7.13 -15.30
N THR A 115 6.12 7.56 -15.85
CA THR A 115 6.44 7.46 -17.29
C THR A 115 7.21 6.20 -17.64
N LEU A 116 7.73 5.47 -16.65
CA LEU A 116 8.37 4.18 -16.85
C LEU A 116 7.39 3.04 -16.67
N LEU A 117 7.44 2.09 -17.61
CA LEU A 117 6.53 0.96 -17.71
C LEU A 117 5.07 1.42 -17.53
N PRO A 118 4.58 2.39 -18.33
CA PRO A 118 3.19 2.82 -18.22
C PRO A 118 2.28 1.60 -18.40
N SER A 119 1.30 1.41 -17.51
CA SER A 119 0.37 0.30 -17.69
C SER A 119 -0.61 0.65 -18.80
N LEU A 120 -0.89 -0.31 -19.68
CA LEU A 120 -2.15 -0.32 -20.41
C LEU A 120 -3.28 -0.68 -19.42
N ASP A 121 -4.54 -0.59 -19.88
CA ASP A 121 -5.67 -1.09 -19.08
C ASP A 121 -5.37 -2.51 -18.58
N ASP A 122 -5.60 -2.75 -17.29
CA ASP A 122 -5.32 -4.04 -16.66
C ASP A 122 -6.11 -5.14 -17.37
N LEU A 123 -5.47 -6.27 -17.59
CA LEU A 123 -6.08 -7.43 -18.21
C LEU A 123 -7.18 -7.97 -17.30
N THR A 124 -8.39 -8.10 -17.84
CA THR A 124 -9.54 -8.69 -17.16
C THR A 124 -9.62 -10.20 -17.32
N GLU A 125 -8.87 -10.76 -18.26
CA GLU A 125 -8.74 -12.19 -18.53
C GLU A 125 -7.31 -12.65 -18.35
N PHE A 126 -7.14 -13.86 -17.84
CA PHE A 126 -5.82 -14.42 -17.59
C PHE A 126 -5.12 -14.76 -18.91
N PRO A 127 -3.89 -14.24 -19.17
CA PRO A 127 -3.16 -14.49 -20.41
C PRO A 127 -2.70 -15.96 -20.55
N THR A 128 -2.51 -16.42 -21.79
CA THR A 128 -1.97 -17.76 -22.09
C THR A 128 -0.44 -17.83 -22.01
N ASP A 129 0.23 -16.74 -22.39
CA ASP A 129 1.68 -16.57 -22.34
C ASP A 129 1.98 -15.35 -21.49
N TYR A 130 2.76 -15.52 -20.42
CA TYR A 130 2.93 -14.49 -19.41
C TYR A 130 4.20 -14.68 -18.61
N THR A 131 4.56 -13.68 -17.83
CA THR A 131 5.60 -13.78 -16.81
C THR A 131 5.01 -13.36 -15.46
N ILE A 132 5.03 -14.27 -14.49
CA ILE A 132 4.67 -13.93 -13.11
C ILE A 132 5.87 -13.28 -12.44
N ILE A 133 5.66 -12.16 -11.76
CA ILE A 133 6.67 -11.37 -11.06
C ILE A 133 6.26 -11.22 -9.60
N ASP A 134 7.24 -11.30 -8.70
CA ASP A 134 7.08 -10.98 -7.29
C ASP A 134 8.37 -10.34 -6.75
N CYS A 135 8.24 -9.47 -5.75
CA CYS A 135 9.37 -8.85 -5.07
C CYS A 135 9.30 -9.03 -3.55
N GLU A 136 10.47 -9.24 -2.95
CA GLU A 136 10.66 -9.00 -1.52
C GLU A 136 11.34 -7.66 -1.28
N PHE A 137 10.99 -7.01 -0.18
CA PHE A 137 11.48 -5.67 0.15
C PHE A 137 12.40 -5.66 1.38
N GLY A 138 13.36 -4.74 1.38
CA GLY A 138 14.20 -4.41 2.52
C GLY A 138 14.03 -2.95 2.89
N ALA A 139 13.99 -2.65 4.19
CA ALA A 139 14.05 -1.28 4.67
C ALA A 139 15.44 -0.68 4.41
N LEU A 140 15.49 0.59 4.03
CA LEU A 140 16.73 1.33 3.78
C LEU A 140 17.12 2.16 5.00
N PHE A 141 18.42 2.22 5.25
CA PHE A 141 19.04 2.87 6.38
C PHE A 141 20.18 3.78 5.91
N GLN A 142 20.31 4.92 6.56
CA GLN A 142 21.47 5.78 6.47
C GLN A 142 22.49 5.33 7.51
N ARG A 143 23.69 4.99 7.05
CA ARG A 143 24.84 4.72 7.90
C ARG A 143 25.51 6.04 8.30
N SER A 144 25.82 6.18 9.58
CA SER A 144 26.64 7.26 10.10
C SER A 144 27.80 6.68 10.90
N ASP A 145 29.02 6.93 10.44
CA ASP A 145 30.23 6.53 11.12
C ASP A 145 30.66 7.67 12.05
N THR A 146 30.76 7.36 13.35
CA THR A 146 31.27 8.30 14.36
C THR A 146 32.46 7.68 15.07
N ALA A 147 33.28 8.50 15.74
CA ALA A 147 34.38 8.00 16.57
C ALA A 147 33.93 7.05 17.71
N LYS A 148 32.63 7.02 18.03
CA LYS A 148 32.04 6.16 19.07
C LYS A 148 31.38 4.90 18.50
N GLY A 149 31.35 4.72 17.18
CA GLY A 149 30.76 3.56 16.52
C GLY A 149 29.94 3.91 15.27
N VAL A 150 29.38 2.85 14.67
CA VAL A 150 28.50 2.91 13.50
C VAL A 150 27.05 2.95 13.96
N ASN A 151 26.31 3.99 13.57
CA ASN A 151 24.87 4.09 13.82
C ASN A 151 24.10 4.00 12.51
N TRP A 152 22.99 3.27 12.54
CA TRP A 152 22.07 3.12 11.41
C TRP A 152 20.74 3.81 11.73
N HIS A 153 20.28 4.67 10.84
CA HIS A 153 19.00 5.36 10.97
C HIS A 153 18.10 5.01 9.78
N ILE A 154 16.84 4.66 10.03
CA ILE A 154 15.89 4.37 8.94
C ILE A 154 15.74 5.62 8.07
N ILE A 155 15.72 5.45 6.75
CA ILE A 155 15.39 6.53 5.82
C ILE A 155 13.88 6.76 5.88
N GLU A 156 13.45 7.89 6.44
CA GLU A 156 12.02 8.18 6.67
C GLU A 156 11.31 8.88 5.50
N SER A 157 12.03 9.17 4.41
CA SER A 157 11.44 9.86 3.25
C SER A 157 10.39 8.98 2.53
N PRO A 158 9.16 9.49 2.29
CA PRO A 158 8.13 8.77 1.55
C PRO A 158 8.65 8.32 0.17
N GLY A 159 8.56 7.02 -0.11
CA GLY A 159 9.04 6.43 -1.38
C GLY A 159 10.51 5.99 -1.41
N LEU A 160 11.29 6.27 -0.36
CA LEU A 160 12.70 5.83 -0.23
C LEU A 160 12.96 4.98 1.02
N ARG A 161 11.92 4.68 1.81
CA ARG A 161 12.04 3.88 3.04
C ARG A 161 12.39 2.42 2.79
N ALA A 162 12.11 1.90 1.60
CA ALA A 162 12.38 0.53 1.23
C ALA A 162 12.84 0.43 -0.23
N SER A 163 13.54 -0.66 -0.54
CA SER A 163 13.92 -1.04 -1.89
C SER A 163 13.76 -2.54 -2.07
N ILE A 164 13.83 -3.01 -3.31
CA ILE A 164 13.74 -4.43 -3.63
C ILE A 164 14.97 -5.14 -3.05
N PHE A 165 14.73 -6.16 -2.26
CA PHE A 165 15.72 -7.10 -1.74
C PHE A 165 15.82 -8.35 -2.62
N GLN A 166 14.70 -8.88 -3.11
CA GLN A 166 14.66 -9.99 -4.07
C GLN A 166 13.68 -9.65 -5.18
N LEU A 167 14.03 -9.95 -6.43
CA LEU A 167 13.16 -9.86 -7.58
C LEU A 167 13.15 -11.21 -8.29
N SER A 168 11.96 -11.78 -8.42
CA SER A 168 11.76 -13.04 -9.13
C SER A 168 10.79 -12.85 -10.29
N ALA A 169 11.06 -13.55 -11.38
CA ALA A 169 10.18 -13.61 -12.52
C ALA A 169 10.29 -14.97 -13.21
N ILE A 170 9.17 -15.65 -13.41
CA ILE A 170 9.11 -16.92 -14.14
C ILE A 170 8.15 -16.78 -15.32
N GLY A 171 8.61 -17.15 -16.51
CA GLY A 171 7.78 -17.24 -17.71
C GLY A 171 6.92 -18.50 -17.72
N PHE A 172 5.71 -18.39 -18.26
CA PHE A 172 4.81 -19.51 -18.47
C PHE A 172 4.12 -19.40 -19.83
N SER A 173 3.83 -20.55 -20.44
CA SER A 173 2.95 -20.69 -21.58
C SER A 173 1.99 -21.83 -21.28
N HIS A 174 0.68 -21.56 -21.31
CA HIS A 174 -0.36 -22.55 -21.00
C HIS A 174 -0.08 -23.29 -19.68
N HIS A 175 0.27 -22.53 -18.62
CA HIS A 175 0.64 -23.06 -17.30
C HIS A 175 1.89 -23.96 -17.27
N THR A 176 2.64 -24.04 -18.36
CA THR A 176 3.92 -24.74 -18.43
C THR A 176 5.04 -23.72 -18.28
N GLN A 177 5.96 -23.98 -17.36
CA GLN A 177 7.10 -23.10 -17.13
C GLN A 177 7.97 -22.96 -18.40
N THR A 178 8.31 -21.72 -18.75
CA THR A 178 9.17 -21.34 -19.87
C THR A 178 10.23 -20.32 -19.40
N ALA A 179 10.98 -19.76 -20.34
CA ALA A 179 11.87 -18.63 -20.04
C ALA A 179 11.07 -17.33 -19.87
N PRO A 180 11.52 -16.38 -19.03
CA PRO A 180 12.75 -16.43 -18.22
C PRO A 180 12.58 -17.23 -16.91
N PHE A 181 13.69 -17.74 -16.38
CA PHE A 181 13.79 -18.10 -14.96
C PHE A 181 14.72 -17.08 -14.28
N PHE A 182 14.12 -16.04 -13.73
CA PHE A 182 14.82 -14.92 -13.11
C PHE A 182 14.61 -14.96 -11.60
N ASN A 183 15.71 -15.03 -10.85
CA ASN A 183 15.70 -14.91 -9.39
C ASN A 183 16.99 -14.20 -8.99
N ARG A 184 16.89 -12.97 -8.47
CA ARG A 184 18.06 -12.16 -8.11
C ARG A 184 17.83 -11.44 -6.78
N TYR A 185 18.89 -11.40 -5.98
CA TYR A 185 18.94 -10.69 -4.71
C TYR A 185 19.78 -9.42 -4.88
N PHE A 186 19.30 -8.30 -4.37
CA PHE A 186 19.98 -7.01 -4.44
C PHE A 186 20.92 -6.83 -3.26
N ASP A 187 22.17 -6.45 -3.55
CA ASP A 187 23.11 -5.96 -2.56
C ASP A 187 23.08 -4.43 -2.53
N ASN A 188 22.13 -3.87 -1.79
CA ASN A 188 22.04 -2.43 -1.57
C ASN A 188 22.87 -2.05 -0.33
N PRO A 189 23.84 -1.12 -0.45
CA PRO A 189 24.68 -0.72 0.69
C PRO A 189 23.90 -0.05 1.84
N ASN A 190 22.67 0.40 1.58
CA ASN A 190 21.79 0.99 2.58
C ASN A 190 20.89 -0.05 3.28
N PHE A 191 21.01 -1.34 2.97
CA PHE A 191 20.41 -2.38 3.81
C PHE A 191 21.24 -2.61 5.07
N LEU A 192 20.61 -3.10 6.14
CA LEU A 192 21.34 -3.62 7.29
C LEU A 192 22.17 -4.85 6.90
N PRO A 193 23.31 -5.11 7.58
CA PRO A 193 24.14 -6.28 7.33
C PRO A 193 23.37 -7.61 7.33
N ASP A 194 22.33 -7.75 8.16
CA ASP A 194 21.50 -8.96 8.23
C ASP A 194 20.83 -9.30 6.90
N LYS A 195 20.45 -8.30 6.09
CA LYS A 195 19.88 -8.56 4.75
C LYS A 195 20.91 -9.14 3.80
N LYS A 196 22.16 -8.67 3.87
CA LYS A 196 23.27 -9.24 3.09
C LYS A 196 23.56 -10.67 3.52
N LEU A 197 23.53 -10.95 4.83
CA LEU A 197 23.67 -12.33 5.35
C LEU A 197 22.52 -13.22 4.89
N ALA A 198 21.28 -12.73 4.90
CA ALA A 198 20.13 -13.47 4.38
C ALA A 198 20.29 -13.79 2.89
N GLY A 199 20.70 -12.81 2.07
CA GLY A 199 20.94 -13.01 0.64
C GLY A 199 22.08 -14.01 0.36
N LEU A 200 23.18 -13.95 1.13
CA LEU A 200 24.26 -14.93 1.06
C LEU A 200 23.78 -16.34 1.41
N THR A 201 22.93 -16.46 2.43
CA THR A 201 22.35 -17.74 2.87
C THR A 201 21.46 -18.34 1.80
N GLU A 202 20.57 -17.55 1.20
CA GLU A 202 19.65 -18.02 0.15
C GLU A 202 20.37 -18.39 -1.15
N THR A 203 21.45 -17.68 -1.49
CA THR A 203 22.17 -17.88 -2.75
C THR A 203 23.33 -18.87 -2.65
N GLY A 204 23.86 -19.12 -1.45
CA GLY A 204 25.05 -19.93 -1.23
C GLY A 204 26.34 -19.34 -1.83
N LEU A 205 26.32 -18.06 -2.23
CA LEU A 205 27.45 -17.39 -2.86
C LEU A 205 28.50 -16.93 -1.85
N THR A 206 29.72 -16.71 -2.32
CA THR A 206 30.72 -15.95 -1.56
C THR A 206 30.34 -14.47 -1.53
N THR A 207 30.83 -13.72 -0.55
CA THR A 207 30.56 -12.28 -0.41
C THR A 207 30.84 -11.50 -1.70
N THR A 208 32.01 -11.71 -2.31
CA THR A 208 32.40 -11.02 -3.55
C THR A 208 31.51 -11.40 -4.73
N ALA A 209 31.12 -12.68 -4.84
CA ALA A 209 30.22 -13.11 -5.91
C ALA A 209 28.80 -12.55 -5.72
N TYR A 210 28.32 -12.49 -4.47
CA TYR A 210 27.04 -11.89 -4.12
C TYR A 210 27.03 -10.38 -4.40
N GLU A 211 28.07 -9.64 -4.02
CA GLU A 211 28.23 -8.21 -4.33
C GLU A 211 28.17 -7.95 -5.83
N ALA A 212 28.92 -8.75 -6.62
CA ALA A 212 28.97 -8.59 -8.07
C ALA A 212 27.64 -8.91 -8.76
N GLN A 213 26.99 -10.02 -8.38
CA GLN A 213 25.69 -10.42 -8.94
C GLN A 213 24.54 -9.57 -8.41
N GLY A 214 24.68 -9.07 -7.18
CA GLY A 214 23.71 -8.29 -6.42
C GLY A 214 23.70 -6.81 -6.76
N ALA A 215 24.67 -6.33 -7.53
CA ALA A 215 24.75 -4.94 -7.95
C ALA A 215 23.45 -4.49 -8.65
N PRO A 216 22.74 -3.47 -8.12
CA PRO A 216 21.39 -3.13 -8.60
C PRO A 216 21.30 -2.85 -10.10
N LEU A 217 22.26 -2.12 -10.67
CA LEU A 217 22.28 -1.83 -12.11
C LEU A 217 22.43 -3.12 -12.94
N THR A 218 23.28 -4.06 -12.51
CA THR A 218 23.47 -5.34 -13.17
C THR A 218 22.16 -6.13 -13.21
N ILE A 219 21.45 -6.19 -12.07
CA ILE A 219 20.15 -6.87 -11.98
C ILE A 219 19.12 -6.19 -12.88
N LEU A 220 19.03 -4.86 -12.86
CA LEU A 220 18.07 -4.14 -13.69
C LEU A 220 18.31 -4.36 -15.19
N LYS A 221 19.56 -4.31 -15.66
CA LYS A 221 19.88 -4.62 -17.06
C LYS A 221 19.50 -6.06 -17.42
N ALA A 222 19.77 -6.99 -16.51
CA ALA A 222 19.39 -8.39 -16.69
C ALA A 222 17.86 -8.57 -16.73
N PHE A 223 17.12 -7.88 -15.87
CA PHE A 223 15.65 -7.87 -15.82
C PHE A 223 15.04 -7.27 -17.08
N ILE A 224 15.54 -6.13 -17.54
CA ILE A 224 15.11 -5.49 -18.79
C ILE A 224 15.26 -6.46 -19.96
N ARG A 225 16.43 -7.07 -20.10
CA ARG A 225 16.73 -7.98 -21.21
C ARG A 225 15.94 -9.30 -21.17
N GLN A 226 15.78 -9.88 -19.98
CA GLN A 226 15.20 -11.23 -19.84
C GLN A 226 13.68 -11.22 -19.63
N VAL A 227 13.15 -10.19 -18.97
CA VAL A 227 11.75 -10.13 -18.53
C VAL A 227 10.95 -9.10 -19.34
N LEU A 228 11.48 -7.88 -19.49
CA LEU A 228 10.72 -6.78 -20.13
C LEU A 228 10.82 -6.80 -21.66
N GLN A 229 12.00 -7.13 -22.21
CA GLN A 229 12.24 -7.13 -23.65
C GLN A 229 11.33 -8.08 -24.44
N PRO A 230 11.00 -9.30 -23.94
CA PRO A 230 10.02 -10.18 -24.58
C PRO A 230 8.60 -9.59 -24.70
N GLN A 231 8.27 -8.57 -23.89
CA GLN A 231 6.96 -7.91 -23.87
C GLN A 231 5.77 -8.86 -23.63
N LEU A 232 5.98 -9.90 -22.83
CA LEU A 232 4.89 -10.74 -22.34
C LEU A 232 4.06 -9.95 -21.30
N PRO A 233 2.75 -10.24 -21.17
CA PRO A 233 1.95 -9.80 -20.04
C PRO A 233 2.63 -10.12 -18.70
N LEU A 234 2.64 -9.13 -17.81
CA LEU A 234 3.20 -9.24 -16.48
C LEU A 234 2.09 -9.58 -15.49
N VAL A 235 2.23 -10.68 -14.78
CA VAL A 235 1.26 -11.16 -13.79
C VAL A 235 1.83 -10.90 -12.40
N PHE A 236 1.02 -10.32 -11.52
CA PHE A 236 1.35 -10.11 -10.11
C PHE A 236 0.22 -10.67 -9.24
N TRP A 237 0.52 -11.02 -8.00
CA TRP A 237 -0.55 -11.22 -7.02
C TRP A 237 -1.26 -9.89 -6.72
N ASP A 238 -0.52 -8.90 -6.23
CA ASP A 238 -0.94 -7.48 -6.11
C ASP A 238 0.19 -6.62 -6.68
N GLN A 239 -0.04 -5.96 -7.82
CA GLN A 239 1.02 -5.23 -8.51
C GLN A 239 1.50 -3.97 -7.75
N THR A 240 0.73 -3.49 -6.78
CA THR A 240 0.86 -2.13 -6.23
C THR A 240 2.25 -1.82 -5.70
N GLN A 241 2.80 -2.68 -4.84
CA GLN A 241 4.12 -2.44 -4.25
C GLN A 241 5.25 -2.87 -5.20
N ASP A 242 5.09 -3.97 -5.92
CA ASP A 242 6.10 -4.47 -6.85
C ASP A 242 6.38 -3.45 -7.95
N MET A 243 5.35 -3.02 -8.68
CA MET A 243 5.50 -2.05 -9.76
C MET A 243 5.98 -0.70 -9.27
N LYS A 244 5.56 -0.26 -8.09
CA LYS A 244 6.05 0.98 -7.49
C LYS A 244 7.57 0.92 -7.29
N HIS A 245 8.10 -0.14 -6.67
CA HIS A 245 9.53 -0.21 -6.37
C HIS A 245 10.38 -0.56 -7.60
N ILE A 246 9.84 -1.35 -8.55
CA ILE A 246 10.48 -1.57 -9.86
C ILE A 246 10.65 -0.23 -10.58
N ARG A 247 9.59 0.58 -10.68
CA ARG A 247 9.63 1.91 -11.31
C ARG A 247 10.61 2.84 -10.60
N LEU A 248 10.60 2.87 -9.25
CA LEU A 248 11.55 3.68 -8.48
C LEU A 248 13.00 3.32 -8.78
N LEU A 249 13.33 2.03 -8.83
CA LEU A 249 14.67 1.57 -9.17
C LEU A 249 15.05 1.91 -10.61
N LEU A 250 14.15 1.69 -11.57
CA LEU A 250 14.39 2.04 -12.96
C LEU A 250 14.60 3.55 -13.15
N THR A 251 13.79 4.40 -12.50
CA THR A 251 13.96 5.86 -12.52
C THR A 251 15.30 6.28 -11.93
N HIS A 252 15.73 5.64 -10.83
CA HIS A 252 17.02 5.92 -10.21
C HIS A 252 18.18 5.65 -11.17
N TYR A 253 18.17 4.50 -11.85
CA TYR A 253 19.26 4.04 -12.71
C TYR A 253 19.10 4.41 -14.19
N TYR A 254 18.04 5.12 -14.59
CA TYR A 254 17.66 5.35 -15.99
C TYR A 254 18.80 5.90 -16.87
N HIS A 255 19.55 6.88 -16.37
CA HIS A 255 20.66 7.49 -17.13
C HIS A 255 21.86 6.56 -17.34
N GLN A 256 21.94 5.47 -16.59
CA GLN A 256 22.98 4.44 -16.71
C GLN A 256 22.55 3.27 -17.61
N LEU A 257 21.31 3.31 -18.11
CA LEU A 257 20.79 2.39 -19.12
C LEU A 257 21.23 2.85 -20.51
N THR A 258 21.41 1.89 -21.41
CA THR A 258 21.63 2.14 -22.84
C THR A 258 20.36 2.70 -23.50
N ALA A 259 20.50 3.34 -24.67
CA ALA A 259 19.34 3.86 -25.41
C ALA A 259 18.28 2.78 -25.70
N THR A 260 18.71 1.55 -26.01
CA THR A 260 17.79 0.41 -26.22
C THR A 260 17.07 0.02 -24.93
N GLU A 261 17.77 -0.07 -23.81
CA GLU A 261 17.18 -0.37 -22.51
C GLU A 261 16.19 0.73 -22.08
N GLN A 262 16.54 2.00 -22.27
CA GLN A 262 15.67 3.16 -22.03
C GLN A 262 14.39 3.10 -22.87
N GLN A 263 14.51 2.71 -24.14
CA GLN A 263 13.36 2.53 -25.01
C GLN A 263 12.46 1.40 -24.52
N ILE A 264 13.01 0.27 -24.06
CA ILE A 264 12.23 -0.85 -23.54
C ILE A 264 11.45 -0.43 -22.28
N VAL A 265 12.10 0.21 -21.31
CA VAL A 265 11.44 0.60 -20.05
C VAL A 265 10.43 1.74 -20.22
N SER A 266 10.46 2.45 -21.35
CA SER A 266 9.48 3.47 -21.70
C SER A 266 8.26 2.92 -22.45
N ARG A 267 8.26 1.63 -22.82
CA ARG A 267 7.11 1.01 -23.51
C ARG A 267 5.99 0.69 -22.53
N PRO A 268 4.73 0.78 -22.97
CA PRO A 268 3.62 0.30 -22.17
C PRO A 268 3.72 -1.21 -21.92
N VAL A 269 3.32 -1.62 -20.71
CA VAL A 269 3.23 -3.02 -20.30
C VAL A 269 1.77 -3.41 -20.11
N LYS A 270 1.46 -4.69 -20.37
CA LYS A 270 0.18 -5.28 -20.00
C LYS A 270 0.34 -5.92 -18.62
N ILE A 271 -0.54 -5.57 -17.69
CA ILE A 271 -0.52 -6.09 -16.32
C ILE A 271 -1.79 -6.92 -16.10
N PHE A 272 -1.64 -8.08 -15.48
CA PHE A 272 -2.74 -8.85 -14.92
C PHE A 272 -2.56 -8.93 -13.40
N ASP A 273 -3.50 -8.36 -12.66
CA ASP A 273 -3.50 -8.38 -11.20
C ASP A 273 -4.41 -9.51 -10.70
N ALA A 274 -3.79 -10.56 -10.14
CA ALA A 274 -4.51 -11.75 -9.73
C ALA A 274 -5.41 -11.51 -8.51
N GLN A 275 -5.03 -10.64 -7.58
CA GLN A 275 -5.87 -10.29 -6.44
C GLN A 275 -7.13 -9.56 -6.93
N ALA A 276 -7.00 -8.58 -7.82
CA ALA A 276 -8.13 -7.91 -8.44
C ALA A 276 -9.03 -8.91 -9.20
N TYR A 277 -8.43 -9.88 -9.88
CA TYR A 277 -9.17 -10.95 -10.56
C TYR A 277 -9.98 -11.82 -9.58
N THR A 278 -9.45 -12.14 -8.39
CA THR A 278 -10.23 -12.86 -7.38
C THR A 278 -11.45 -12.07 -6.91
N ASN A 279 -11.36 -10.74 -6.82
CA ASN A 279 -12.51 -9.89 -6.50
C ASN A 279 -13.60 -10.02 -7.57
N ILE A 280 -13.24 -10.06 -8.85
CA ILE A 280 -14.18 -10.28 -9.96
C ILE A 280 -14.89 -11.63 -9.80
N LEU A 281 -14.14 -12.70 -9.49
CA LEU A 281 -14.71 -14.04 -9.31
C LEU A 281 -15.67 -14.14 -8.13
N ILE A 282 -15.31 -13.57 -6.99
CA ILE A 282 -16.17 -13.56 -5.79
C ILE A 282 -17.44 -12.75 -6.07
N ASN A 283 -17.31 -11.60 -6.74
CA ASN A 283 -18.44 -10.73 -7.04
C ASN A 283 -19.40 -11.36 -8.07
N ARG A 284 -18.89 -12.20 -8.98
CA ARG A 284 -19.72 -13.01 -9.90
C ARG A 284 -20.69 -13.93 -9.15
N GLY A 285 -20.25 -14.55 -8.06
CA GLY A 285 -21.09 -15.44 -7.24
C GLY A 285 -22.01 -14.70 -6.26
N ASN A 286 -21.62 -13.51 -5.80
CA ASN A 286 -22.32 -12.79 -4.73
C ASN A 286 -23.37 -11.77 -5.22
N HIS A 287 -23.52 -11.57 -6.54
CA HIS A 287 -24.39 -10.55 -7.15
C HIS A 287 -24.20 -9.14 -6.55
N LYS A 288 -23.01 -8.82 -6.05
CA LYS A 288 -22.62 -7.55 -5.44
C LYS A 288 -21.18 -7.22 -5.81
N THR A 289 -20.87 -5.94 -5.90
CA THR A 289 -19.50 -5.44 -6.08
C THR A 289 -18.86 -5.18 -4.72
N GLY A 290 -17.61 -5.62 -4.57
CA GLY A 290 -16.81 -5.41 -3.36
C GLY A 290 -15.34 -5.78 -3.55
N SER A 291 -14.47 -5.20 -2.73
CA SER A 291 -13.06 -5.61 -2.60
C SER A 291 -12.94 -6.58 -1.42
N HIS A 292 -12.28 -7.71 -1.65
CA HIS A 292 -12.06 -8.75 -0.64
C HIS A 292 -10.58 -8.89 -0.27
N ASP A 293 -9.69 -8.40 -1.15
CA ASP A 293 -8.24 -8.25 -0.94
C ASP A 293 -7.60 -9.49 -0.31
N LEU A 294 -7.94 -10.66 -0.85
CA LEU A 294 -7.48 -11.92 -0.29
C LEU A 294 -5.95 -12.04 -0.41
N PRO A 295 -5.25 -12.47 0.65
CA PRO A 295 -3.81 -12.70 0.59
C PRO A 295 -3.51 -14.00 -0.16
N LEU A 296 -2.40 -14.01 -0.93
CA LEU A 296 -1.96 -15.15 -1.74
C LEU A 296 -1.96 -16.45 -0.94
N ASN A 297 -1.23 -16.48 0.16
CA ASN A 297 -1.08 -17.67 1.00
C ASN A 297 -2.40 -18.10 1.66
N GLY A 298 -3.31 -17.17 1.92
CA GLY A 298 -4.64 -17.48 2.44
C GLY A 298 -5.50 -18.21 1.41
N LEU A 299 -5.48 -17.74 0.15
CA LEU A 299 -6.20 -18.42 -0.94
C LEU A 299 -5.53 -19.73 -1.34
N ALA A 300 -4.20 -19.77 -1.42
CA ALA A 300 -3.43 -20.97 -1.70
C ALA A 300 -3.79 -22.11 -0.73
N ALA A 301 -3.93 -21.81 0.57
CA ALA A 301 -4.33 -22.78 1.58
C ALA A 301 -5.73 -23.38 1.32
N LEU A 302 -6.69 -22.59 0.79
CA LEU A 302 -8.02 -23.11 0.42
C LEU A 302 -7.95 -24.12 -0.74
N PHE A 303 -6.95 -24.00 -1.60
CA PHE A 303 -6.66 -24.96 -2.67
C PHE A 303 -5.70 -26.07 -2.24
N ASN A 304 -5.39 -26.19 -0.94
CA ASN A 304 -4.43 -27.14 -0.40
C ASN A 304 -3.02 -27.00 -1.02
N ILE A 305 -2.65 -25.77 -1.38
CA ILE A 305 -1.30 -25.39 -1.81
C ILE A 305 -0.57 -24.84 -0.60
N SER A 306 0.62 -25.36 -0.31
CA SER A 306 1.47 -24.92 0.79
C SER A 306 2.76 -24.33 0.26
N ASN A 307 3.03 -23.06 0.58
CA ASN A 307 4.33 -22.45 0.38
C ASN A 307 5.18 -22.62 1.66
N PRO A 308 6.23 -23.47 1.67
CA PRO A 308 7.08 -23.66 2.84
C PRO A 308 8.06 -22.48 3.07
N ARG A 309 8.20 -21.57 2.11
CA ARG A 309 9.06 -20.38 2.18
C ARG A 309 8.27 -19.13 1.82
N GLN A 310 7.26 -18.83 2.62
CA GLN A 310 6.54 -17.56 2.52
C GLN A 310 7.50 -16.38 2.67
N HIS A 311 7.21 -15.28 1.97
CA HIS A 311 8.08 -14.11 1.90
C HIS A 311 9.41 -14.41 1.19
N ASN A 312 9.34 -15.21 0.13
CA ASN A 312 10.44 -15.47 -0.77
C ASN A 312 9.91 -15.43 -2.20
N ALA A 313 10.33 -14.41 -2.95
CA ALA A 313 9.69 -14.05 -4.20
C ALA A 313 9.60 -15.20 -5.22
N ILE A 314 10.60 -16.08 -5.31
CA ILE A 314 10.54 -17.19 -6.29
C ILE A 314 9.48 -18.24 -5.89
N TRP A 315 9.28 -18.44 -4.59
CA TRP A 315 8.27 -19.35 -4.07
C TRP A 315 6.88 -18.74 -4.17
N ASP A 316 6.75 -17.43 -3.96
CA ASP A 316 5.49 -16.71 -4.11
C ASP A 316 5.08 -16.59 -5.60
N VAL A 317 6.04 -16.46 -6.54
CA VAL A 317 5.80 -16.63 -7.98
C VAL A 317 5.22 -18.02 -8.30
N GLN A 318 5.86 -19.09 -7.82
CA GLN A 318 5.38 -20.45 -8.06
C GLN A 318 4.01 -20.70 -7.41
N THR A 319 3.78 -20.14 -6.23
CA THR A 319 2.49 -20.24 -5.53
C THR A 319 1.40 -19.51 -6.29
N THR A 320 1.70 -18.33 -6.83
CA THR A 320 0.79 -17.57 -7.71
C THR A 320 0.39 -18.40 -8.92
N GLU A 321 1.32 -19.07 -9.60
CA GLU A 321 1.01 -19.96 -10.73
C GLU A 321 0.03 -21.07 -10.34
N LEU A 322 0.32 -21.80 -9.26
CA LEU A 322 -0.53 -22.91 -8.82
C LEU A 322 -1.94 -22.43 -8.44
N VAL A 323 -2.05 -21.26 -7.83
CA VAL A 323 -3.33 -20.61 -7.53
C VAL A 323 -4.06 -20.23 -8.82
N MET A 324 -3.36 -19.67 -9.82
CA MET A 324 -3.98 -19.29 -11.09
C MET A 324 -4.52 -20.48 -11.87
N ILE A 325 -3.82 -21.61 -11.88
CA ILE A 325 -4.34 -22.88 -12.44
C ILE A 325 -5.68 -23.25 -11.79
N LYS A 326 -5.76 -23.15 -10.46
CA LYS A 326 -6.99 -23.49 -9.71
C LYS A 326 -8.11 -22.49 -9.94
N LEU A 327 -7.79 -21.20 -10.07
CA LEU A 327 -8.77 -20.17 -10.39
C LEU A 327 -9.31 -20.31 -11.82
N ALA A 328 -8.48 -20.70 -12.79
CA ALA A 328 -8.92 -20.97 -14.16
C ALA A 328 -9.95 -22.10 -14.21
N GLU A 329 -9.82 -23.15 -13.39
CA GLU A 329 -10.85 -24.20 -13.28
C GLU A 329 -12.22 -23.66 -12.84
N LEU A 330 -12.25 -22.63 -11.99
CA LEU A 330 -13.49 -22.03 -11.45
C LEU A 330 -14.13 -21.04 -12.42
N THR A 331 -13.36 -20.36 -13.25
CA THR A 331 -13.86 -19.31 -14.16
C THR A 331 -14.70 -19.90 -15.28
N HIS A 332 -14.37 -21.11 -15.72
CA HIS A 332 -15.12 -21.88 -16.70
C HIS A 332 -16.39 -22.55 -16.14
N GLN A 333 -16.65 -22.45 -14.83
CA GLN A 333 -17.84 -23.02 -14.19
C GLN A 333 -18.94 -21.95 -14.00
N ALA A 334 -20.19 -22.35 -14.18
CA ALA A 334 -21.33 -21.51 -13.81
C ALA A 334 -21.50 -21.52 -12.28
N PRO A 335 -21.76 -20.36 -11.63
CA PRO A 335 -22.06 -20.34 -10.20
C PRO A 335 -23.25 -21.25 -9.87
N VAL A 336 -23.07 -22.13 -8.88
CA VAL A 336 -24.16 -22.97 -8.39
C VAL A 336 -25.06 -22.14 -7.50
N ILE A 337 -26.34 -22.04 -7.87
CA ILE A 337 -27.35 -21.31 -7.08
C ILE A 337 -27.97 -22.29 -6.08
N THR A 338 -27.80 -22.01 -4.78
CA THR A 338 -28.41 -22.81 -3.72
C THR A 338 -29.93 -22.74 -3.80
N SER A 339 -30.60 -23.89 -3.85
CA SER A 339 -32.05 -23.97 -3.67
C SER A 339 -32.42 -23.89 -2.19
N ILE A 340 -33.68 -23.56 -1.91
CA ILE A 340 -34.21 -23.58 -0.54
C ILE A 340 -34.12 -25.03 -0.02
N PRO A 341 -33.44 -25.29 1.12
CA PRO A 341 -33.38 -26.63 1.70
C PRO A 341 -34.79 -27.13 2.02
N GLN A 342 -35.12 -28.33 1.54
CA GLN A 342 -36.39 -28.99 1.89
C GLN A 342 -36.21 -29.82 3.15
N ALA A 343 -37.21 -29.78 4.03
CA ALA A 343 -37.26 -30.68 5.17
C ALA A 343 -37.34 -32.13 4.66
N LEU A 344 -36.48 -33.00 5.18
CA LEU A 344 -36.61 -34.44 4.95
C LEU A 344 -37.94 -34.89 5.57
N THR A 345 -38.91 -35.23 4.73
CA THR A 345 -40.09 -35.98 5.18
C THR A 345 -39.63 -37.38 5.52
N LEU A 346 -39.38 -37.62 6.82
CA LEU A 346 -39.24 -38.98 7.33
C LEU A 346 -40.54 -39.73 6.99
N PRO A 347 -40.47 -40.95 6.43
CA PRO A 347 -41.67 -41.75 6.23
C PRO A 347 -42.34 -41.94 7.59
N ASN A 348 -43.58 -41.44 7.71
CA ASN A 348 -44.44 -41.63 8.87
C ASN A 348 -44.79 -43.11 9.00
N ASN A 349 -43.86 -43.91 9.51
CA ASN A 349 -44.11 -45.24 10.05
C ASN A 349 -43.56 -45.30 11.47
N VAL A 350 -44.18 -44.51 12.35
CA VAL A 350 -44.26 -44.87 13.77
C VAL A 350 -45.73 -44.84 14.13
N VAL A 351 -46.32 -46.03 14.15
CA VAL A 351 -47.52 -46.31 14.91
C VAL A 351 -47.17 -46.07 16.37
N SER A 352 -47.41 -44.86 16.87
CA SER A 352 -47.30 -44.59 18.30
C SER A 352 -48.56 -45.07 18.98
N ALA A 353 -48.46 -46.25 19.58
CA ALA A 353 -49.37 -46.76 20.57
C ALA A 353 -49.57 -45.73 21.71
N GLU A 354 -50.78 -45.72 22.22
CA GLU A 354 -51.28 -44.89 23.31
C GLU A 354 -50.31 -44.80 24.50
N ALA A 355 -49.90 -43.58 24.85
CA ALA A 355 -49.44 -43.27 26.20
C ALA A 355 -50.06 -41.94 26.62
N ARG A 356 -51.09 -42.07 27.45
CA ARG A 356 -51.70 -40.99 28.23
C ARG A 356 -50.61 -40.25 29.01
N THR A 357 -50.50 -38.94 28.84
CA THR A 357 -50.06 -38.03 29.91
C THR A 357 -50.51 -36.60 29.59
N GLU A 358 -51.42 -36.13 30.43
CA GLU A 358 -51.77 -34.75 30.78
C GLU A 358 -51.78 -33.65 29.70
N HIS A 359 -53.00 -33.16 29.44
CA HIS A 359 -53.29 -31.90 28.79
C HIS A 359 -52.59 -30.71 29.49
N VAL A 360 -51.42 -30.32 28.99
CA VAL A 360 -51.02 -28.91 29.01
C VAL A 360 -51.60 -28.27 27.75
N ARG A 361 -52.66 -27.48 27.93
CA ARG A 361 -53.21 -26.60 26.90
C ARG A 361 -52.11 -25.69 26.37
N THR A 362 -51.57 -25.99 25.20
CA THR A 362 -50.90 -25.01 24.34
C THR A 362 -51.97 -24.14 23.69
N PRO A 363 -51.99 -22.81 23.94
CA PRO A 363 -52.88 -21.93 23.21
C PRO A 363 -52.41 -21.83 21.76
N SER A 364 -53.37 -21.92 20.84
CA SER A 364 -53.23 -21.61 19.42
C SER A 364 -52.50 -20.27 19.20
N PRO A 365 -51.66 -20.12 18.17
CA PRO A 365 -50.92 -18.89 17.92
C PRO A 365 -51.90 -17.80 17.49
N THR A 366 -52.33 -16.97 18.44
CA THR A 366 -52.89 -15.66 18.13
C THR A 366 -51.82 -14.84 17.45
N SER A 367 -52.13 -14.35 16.25
CA SER A 367 -51.31 -13.49 15.42
C SER A 367 -51.14 -12.09 16.03
N GLN A 368 -50.57 -11.99 17.22
CA GLN A 368 -50.07 -10.75 17.78
C GLN A 368 -48.55 -10.84 17.75
N ARG A 369 -47.93 -10.23 16.73
CA ARG A 369 -46.48 -9.98 16.74
C ARG A 369 -46.18 -9.17 17.99
N ALA A 370 -45.39 -9.74 18.91
CA ALA A 370 -44.90 -9.05 20.09
C ALA A 370 -44.21 -7.73 19.70
N SER A 371 -44.47 -6.66 20.44
CA SER A 371 -43.86 -5.36 20.17
C SER A 371 -42.39 -5.34 20.60
N TYR A 372 -41.58 -4.43 20.03
CA TYR A 372 -40.17 -4.28 20.42
C TYR A 372 -40.02 -3.94 21.91
N ALA A 373 -40.97 -3.23 22.49
CA ALA A 373 -40.99 -2.93 23.93
C ALA A 373 -41.04 -4.22 24.78
N GLN A 374 -41.78 -5.23 24.34
CA GLN A 374 -41.87 -6.52 25.02
C GLN A 374 -40.54 -7.28 25.00
N VAL A 375 -39.78 -7.18 23.91
CA VAL A 375 -38.42 -7.74 23.80
C VAL A 375 -37.46 -7.10 24.80
N HIS A 376 -37.50 -5.77 24.94
CA HIS A 376 -36.68 -5.05 25.93
C HIS A 376 -37.07 -5.42 27.37
N GLN A 377 -38.36 -5.47 27.69
CA GLN A 377 -38.84 -5.81 29.03
C GLN A 377 -38.45 -7.23 29.44
N LEU A 378 -38.54 -8.21 28.53
CA LEU A 378 -38.11 -9.58 28.82
C LEU A 378 -36.59 -9.65 29.05
N ARG A 379 -35.80 -8.84 28.33
CA ARG A 379 -34.36 -8.75 28.53
C ARG A 379 -33.98 -8.14 29.87
N GLU A 380 -34.67 -7.08 30.30
CA GLU A 380 -34.50 -6.48 31.62
C GLU A 380 -34.81 -7.45 32.77
N ARG A 381 -35.77 -8.37 32.55
CA ARG A 381 -36.10 -9.47 33.47
C ARG A 381 -35.09 -10.63 33.45
N GLY A 382 -33.94 -10.46 32.79
CA GLY A 382 -32.84 -11.42 32.78
C GLY A 382 -33.01 -12.59 31.79
N LYS A 383 -34.02 -12.57 30.91
CA LYS A 383 -34.22 -13.66 29.93
C LYS A 383 -33.13 -13.71 28.87
N THR A 384 -32.78 -14.92 28.45
CA THR A 384 -31.83 -15.18 27.37
C THR A 384 -32.47 -14.94 26.00
N TYR A 385 -31.65 -14.72 24.97
CA TYR A 385 -32.13 -14.48 23.61
C TYR A 385 -33.04 -15.59 23.07
N ARG A 386 -32.77 -16.86 23.45
CA ARG A 386 -33.58 -18.02 23.06
C ARG A 386 -34.94 -18.01 23.73
N GLU A 387 -35.00 -17.70 25.02
CA GLU A 387 -36.26 -17.61 25.77
C GLU A 387 -37.13 -16.45 25.26
N ILE A 388 -36.51 -15.31 24.93
CA ILE A 388 -37.23 -14.16 24.36
C ILE A 388 -37.78 -14.52 22.98
N ALA A 389 -36.98 -15.15 22.11
CA ALA A 389 -37.41 -15.58 20.78
C ALA A 389 -38.62 -16.53 20.86
N ALA A 390 -38.57 -17.51 21.77
CA ALA A 390 -39.68 -18.44 22.01
C ALA A 390 -40.94 -17.74 22.53
N ALA A 391 -40.80 -16.74 23.41
CA ALA A 391 -41.92 -16.01 23.99
C ALA A 391 -42.54 -14.95 23.06
N THR A 392 -41.80 -14.46 22.06
CA THR A 392 -42.20 -13.33 21.21
C THR A 392 -42.47 -13.71 19.75
N GLY A 393 -42.04 -14.90 19.33
CA GLY A 393 -42.11 -15.35 17.94
C GLY A 393 -41.07 -14.70 17.00
N PHE A 394 -40.13 -13.91 17.53
CA PHE A 394 -38.99 -13.41 16.76
C PHE A 394 -37.90 -14.48 16.61
N SER A 395 -37.11 -14.41 15.53
CA SER A 395 -35.87 -15.18 15.46
C SER A 395 -34.86 -14.67 16.48
N ILE A 396 -33.92 -15.52 16.92
CA ILE A 396 -32.84 -15.13 17.85
C ILE A 396 -32.05 -13.93 17.32
N SER A 397 -31.79 -13.90 16.00
CA SER A 397 -31.16 -12.77 15.32
C SER A 397 -32.03 -11.51 15.32
N GLY A 398 -33.35 -11.66 15.17
CA GLY A 398 -34.32 -10.57 15.30
C GLY A 398 -34.34 -9.98 16.71
N VAL A 399 -34.29 -10.80 17.75
CA VAL A 399 -34.15 -10.34 19.15
C VAL A 399 -32.85 -9.55 19.35
N ASN A 400 -31.72 -10.06 18.82
CA ASN A 400 -30.44 -9.36 18.90
C ASN A 400 -30.45 -8.02 18.15
N TYR A 401 -31.09 -7.95 16.98
CA TYR A 401 -31.28 -6.71 16.24
C TYR A 401 -32.09 -5.69 17.04
N ILE A 402 -33.23 -6.10 17.63
CA ILE A 402 -34.08 -5.22 18.43
C ILE A 402 -33.29 -4.67 19.62
N LEU A 403 -32.62 -5.53 20.39
CA LEU A 403 -31.87 -5.14 21.58
C LEU A 403 -30.65 -4.25 21.28
N LYS A 404 -30.03 -4.36 20.10
CA LYS A 404 -28.84 -3.56 19.74
C LYS A 404 -29.14 -2.30 18.94
N LYS A 405 -30.22 -2.27 18.14
CA LYS A 405 -30.44 -1.23 17.12
C LYS A 405 -31.76 -0.48 17.22
N ALA A 406 -32.78 -0.99 17.93
CA ALA A 406 -33.98 -0.20 18.18
C ALA A 406 -33.68 0.76 19.35
N ARG A 407 -33.61 2.07 19.09
CA ARG A 407 -33.43 3.09 20.14
C ARG A 407 -34.49 2.93 21.24
N SER A 408 -34.07 3.09 22.49
CA SER A 408 -34.95 3.20 23.65
C SER A 408 -36.06 4.22 23.38
N ILE A 409 -37.31 3.79 23.40
CA ILE A 409 -38.47 4.68 23.33
C ILE A 409 -38.46 5.53 24.60
N VAL A 410 -38.19 6.83 24.45
CA VAL A 410 -38.38 7.83 25.50
C VAL A 410 -39.88 7.92 25.78
N THR A 411 -40.32 7.47 26.95
CA THR A 411 -41.65 7.80 27.45
C THR A 411 -41.67 9.29 27.80
N ARG A 412 -42.37 10.09 27.00
CA ARG A 412 -42.86 11.40 27.40
C ARG A 412 -43.85 11.22 28.55
N SER A 413 -43.47 11.67 29.74
CA SER A 413 -44.41 12.03 30.79
C SER A 413 -44.76 13.51 30.57
N GLU A 414 -46.03 13.82 30.34
CA GLU A 414 -46.58 15.16 30.60
C GLU A 414 -47.56 15.06 31.77
N SER A 415 -47.55 16.09 32.63
CA SER A 415 -48.44 16.40 33.77
C SER A 415 -48.41 15.40 34.95
N VAL A 416 -48.09 15.78 36.20
CA VAL A 416 -48.30 17.02 36.97
C VAL A 416 -47.02 17.48 37.67
#